data_AF-A0A6A1V939-F1
#
_entry.id   AF-A0A6A1V939-F1
#
_cell.length_a   1.000
_cell.length_b   1.000
_cell.length_c   1.000
_cell.angle_alpha   90.00
_cell.angle_beta   90.00
_cell.angle_gamma   90.00
#
_symmetry.space_group_name_H-M   'P 1'
#
loop_
_entity.id
_entity.type
_entity.pdbx_description
1 polymer ?
#
loop_
_entity_poly.entity_id
_entity_poly.type
_entity_poly.pdbx_seq_one_letter_code
_entity_poly.pdbx_strand_id
1 'polypeptide(L)'
;MSDSLALCYLIKKCPSVLTAEEIDPFICFVRDELEAKIEPAQLKRVLTTADPRFLLYVLALCLRSVEEIDRTVAFLSRYGGIDLIVRRPVILNYDLDGQLIPRIKVLVKLSGADEDATGNVLRKFLAILNYTVKHTEGHVEFLRSFVGLTDPEIFKIFRVFPSVVSASRERKLRPRIEFLKQCGLETDDI
;
A
#
# COMPACT_ATOMS: atom_id res chain seq x y z
N MET A 1 28.96 9.47 7.00
CA MET A 1 29.53 8.09 6.97
C MET A 1 28.46 7.00 6.80
N SER A 2 27.24 7.20 7.31
CA SER A 2 26.10 6.27 7.15
C SER A 2 25.67 6.09 5.68
N ASP A 3 25.77 7.15 4.88
CA ASP A 3 25.01 7.29 3.63
C ASP A 3 25.78 6.69 2.45
N SER A 4 27.11 6.79 2.50
CA SER A 4 28.02 6.03 1.63
C SER A 4 27.80 4.52 1.74
N LEU A 5 27.49 4.01 2.94
CA LEU A 5 27.25 2.57 3.15
C LEU A 5 25.94 2.09 2.50
N ALA A 6 24.89 2.91 2.49
CA ALA A 6 23.62 2.55 1.88
C ALA A 6 23.70 2.57 0.34
N LEU A 7 24.38 3.57 -0.23
CA LEU A 7 24.63 3.64 -1.67
C LEU A 7 25.54 2.50 -2.15
N CYS A 8 26.61 2.19 -1.40
CA CYS A 8 27.47 1.04 -1.70
C CYS A 8 26.72 -0.29 -1.63
N TYR A 9 25.75 -0.44 -0.72
CA TYR A 9 24.91 -1.63 -0.65
C TYR A 9 23.99 -1.73 -1.87
N LEU A 10 23.41 -0.61 -2.31
CA LEU A 10 22.60 -0.50 -3.52
C LEU A 10 23.34 -1.03 -4.75
N ILE A 11 24.54 -0.49 -4.97
CA ILE A 11 25.41 -0.81 -6.11
C ILE A 11 25.80 -2.29 -6.09
N LYS A 12 26.11 -2.85 -4.91
CA LYS A 12 26.42 -4.29 -4.77
C LYS A 12 25.24 -5.19 -5.12
N LYS A 13 24.01 -4.79 -4.81
CA LYS A 13 22.79 -5.60 -5.01
C LYS A 13 22.19 -5.43 -6.40
N CYS A 14 22.34 -4.25 -7.01
CA CYS A 14 21.87 -3.93 -8.35
C CYS A 14 22.93 -3.13 -9.12
N PRO A 15 24.00 -3.80 -9.62
CA PRO A 15 25.08 -3.11 -10.32
C PRO A 15 24.64 -2.38 -11.60
N SER A 16 23.52 -2.80 -12.21
CA SER A 16 22.93 -2.14 -13.39
C SER A 16 22.46 -0.71 -13.12
N VAL A 17 22.31 -0.31 -11.85
CA VAL A 17 22.03 1.08 -11.48
C VAL A 17 23.16 2.03 -11.91
N LEU A 18 24.40 1.55 -12.01
CA LEU A 18 25.55 2.36 -12.44
C LEU A 18 25.51 2.75 -13.93
N THR A 19 24.67 2.08 -14.71
CA THR A 19 24.50 2.33 -16.15
C THR A 19 23.13 2.94 -16.47
N ALA A 20 22.31 3.20 -15.46
CA ALA A 20 21.02 3.85 -15.65
C ALA A 20 21.24 5.35 -15.83
N GLU A 21 20.65 5.95 -16.87
CA GLU A 21 20.75 7.40 -17.11
C GLU A 21 20.15 8.21 -15.94
N GLU A 22 19.29 7.58 -15.15
CA GLU A 22 18.54 8.17 -14.05
C GLU A 22 19.26 8.09 -12.70
N ILE A 23 20.46 7.51 -12.62
CA ILE A 23 21.19 7.34 -11.35
C ILE A 23 21.60 8.67 -10.70
N ASP A 24 22.01 9.65 -11.51
CA ASP A 24 22.44 10.95 -10.99
C ASP A 24 21.25 11.75 -10.40
N PRO A 25 20.10 11.87 -11.11
CA PRO A 25 18.86 12.40 -10.52
C PRO A 25 18.42 11.65 -9.26
N PHE A 26 18.54 10.32 -9.25
CA PHE A 26 18.16 9.51 -8.09
C PHE A 26 18.98 9.85 -6.84
N ILE A 27 20.31 9.92 -7.00
CA ILE A 27 21.22 10.24 -5.89
C ILE A 27 20.92 11.63 -5.34
N CYS A 28 20.65 12.61 -6.21
CA CYS A 28 20.24 13.95 -5.79
C CYS A 28 18.91 13.92 -5.01
N PHE A 29 17.88 13.23 -5.50
CA PHE A 29 16.59 13.11 -4.80
C PHE A 29 16.74 12.45 -3.41
N VAL A 30 17.50 11.37 -3.31
CA VAL A 30 17.73 10.68 -2.03
C VAL A 30 18.41 11.60 -1.02
N ARG A 31 19.43 12.33 -1.44
CA ARG A 31 20.23 13.23 -0.59
C ARG A 31 19.47 14.50 -0.21
N ASP A 32 18.76 15.11 -1.16
CA ASP A 32 18.25 16.47 -0.98
C ASP A 32 16.83 16.46 -0.41
N GLU A 33 16.00 15.50 -0.83
CA GLU A 33 14.58 15.47 -0.48
C GLU A 33 14.25 14.37 0.54
N LEU A 34 14.80 13.17 0.34
CA LEU A 34 14.47 12.04 1.18
C LEU A 34 15.18 12.14 2.53
N GLU A 35 16.50 12.40 2.57
CA GLU A 35 17.24 12.62 3.83
C GLU A 35 16.68 13.78 4.68
N ALA A 36 16.11 14.81 4.06
CA ALA A 36 15.45 15.91 4.78
C ALA A 36 14.11 15.48 5.43
N LYS A 37 13.45 14.45 4.88
CA LYS A 37 12.09 14.03 5.25
C LYS A 37 12.05 12.71 6.04
N ILE A 38 13.13 11.90 6.04
CA ILE A 38 13.21 10.62 6.76
C ILE A 38 14.51 10.45 7.53
N GLU A 39 14.45 9.78 8.69
CA GLU A 39 15.65 9.48 9.46
C GLU A 39 16.63 8.57 8.69
N PRO A 40 17.95 8.75 8.85
CA PRO A 40 18.96 7.93 8.14
C PRO A 40 18.78 6.42 8.33
N ALA A 41 18.27 5.97 9.48
CA ALA A 41 17.96 4.56 9.74
C ALA A 41 16.79 4.05 8.88
N GLN A 42 15.78 4.89 8.63
CA GLN A 42 14.65 4.58 7.76
C GLN A 42 15.07 4.56 6.29
N LEU A 43 15.91 5.51 5.88
CA LEU A 43 16.49 5.56 4.54
C LEU A 43 17.32 4.30 4.26
N LYS A 44 18.21 3.95 5.18
CA LYS A 44 18.99 2.72 5.10
C LYS A 44 18.10 1.49 4.98
N ARG A 45 16.99 1.42 5.75
CA ARG A 45 16.03 0.30 5.66
C ARG A 45 15.36 0.23 4.28
N VAL A 46 14.96 1.36 3.71
CA VAL A 46 14.38 1.45 2.37
C VAL A 46 15.37 0.92 1.31
N LEU A 47 16.62 1.38 1.34
CA LEU A 47 17.64 1.01 0.35
C LEU A 47 18.15 -0.44 0.50
N THR A 48 18.14 -0.99 1.71
CA THR A 48 18.68 -2.34 2.00
C THR A 48 17.66 -3.47 1.90
N THR A 49 16.43 -3.23 2.34
CA THR A 49 15.34 -4.24 2.38
C THR A 49 14.63 -4.35 1.02
N ALA A 50 14.89 -3.42 0.12
CA ALA A 50 14.46 -3.41 -1.27
C ALA A 50 14.78 -4.72 -2.03
N ASP A 51 13.79 -5.36 -2.63
CA ASP A 51 14.00 -6.39 -3.67
C ASP A 51 14.86 -5.81 -4.83
N PRO A 52 15.75 -6.54 -5.52
CA PRO A 52 16.47 -5.99 -6.68
C PRO A 52 15.53 -5.38 -7.74
N ARG A 53 14.30 -5.90 -7.88
CA ARG A 53 13.24 -5.31 -8.72
C ARG A 53 12.73 -4.00 -8.15
N PHE A 54 12.68 -3.86 -6.82
CA PHE A 54 12.38 -2.58 -6.17
C PHE A 54 13.35 -1.47 -6.60
N LEU A 55 14.61 -1.79 -6.89
CA LEU A 55 15.58 -0.80 -7.38
C LEU A 55 15.34 -0.39 -8.84
N LEU A 56 14.92 -1.32 -9.69
CA LEU A 56 14.42 -1.02 -11.03
C LEU A 56 13.15 -0.14 -10.97
N TYR A 57 12.32 -0.33 -9.95
CA TYR A 57 11.14 0.48 -9.69
C TYR A 57 11.44 1.84 -9.05
N VAL A 58 12.47 1.93 -8.22
CA VAL A 58 12.96 3.20 -7.68
C VAL A 58 13.64 4.04 -8.77
N LEU A 59 14.29 3.41 -9.74
CA LEU A 59 14.66 4.07 -10.99
C LEU A 59 13.43 4.54 -11.78
N ALA A 60 12.33 3.77 -11.81
CA ALA A 60 11.07 4.24 -12.39
C ALA A 60 10.43 5.41 -11.60
N LEU A 61 10.68 5.52 -10.30
CA LEU A 61 10.37 6.71 -9.50
C LEU A 61 11.21 7.92 -9.89
N CYS A 62 12.40 7.72 -10.44
CA CYS A 62 13.22 8.80 -10.99
C CYS A 62 12.70 9.32 -12.33
N LEU A 63 11.76 8.61 -12.97
CA LEU A 63 11.01 9.08 -14.14
C LEU A 63 9.82 9.98 -13.76
N ARG A 64 9.44 10.03 -12.47
CA ARG A 64 8.36 10.88 -11.95
C ARG A 64 8.95 12.23 -11.55
N SER A 65 8.19 13.30 -11.73
CA SER A 65 8.65 14.62 -11.28
C SER A 65 8.64 14.69 -9.74
N VAL A 66 9.52 15.51 -9.16
CA VAL A 66 9.53 15.78 -7.72
C VAL A 66 8.14 16.25 -7.24
N GLU A 67 7.45 17.04 -8.06
CA GLU A 67 6.09 17.51 -7.80
C GLU A 67 5.07 16.36 -7.68
N GLU A 68 5.16 15.33 -8.52
CA GLU A 68 4.28 14.16 -8.43
C GLU A 68 4.54 13.32 -7.17
N ILE A 69 5.80 13.21 -6.77
CA ILE A 69 6.19 12.54 -5.54
C ILE A 69 5.64 13.32 -4.34
N ASP A 70 5.84 14.64 -4.31
CA ASP A 70 5.34 15.50 -3.22
C ASP A 70 3.82 15.49 -3.13
N ARG A 71 3.10 15.52 -4.27
CA ARG A 71 1.64 15.35 -4.29
C ARG A 71 1.22 14.02 -3.69
N THR A 72 1.96 12.94 -3.98
CA THR A 72 1.67 11.61 -3.43
C THR A 72 1.94 11.56 -1.93
N VAL A 73 3.06 12.12 -1.47
CA VAL A 73 3.40 12.20 -0.04
C VAL A 73 2.36 13.03 0.72
N ALA A 74 1.99 14.20 0.17
CA ALA A 74 0.98 15.08 0.74
C ALA A 74 -0.38 14.39 0.83
N PHE A 75 -0.78 13.62 -0.20
CA PHE A 75 -2.00 12.83 -0.16
C PHE A 75 -1.96 11.73 0.91
N LEU A 76 -0.86 10.97 0.99
CA LEU A 76 -0.73 9.86 1.95
C LEU A 76 -0.63 10.33 3.41
N SER A 77 -0.26 11.59 3.66
CA SER A 77 -0.14 12.18 5.01
C SER A 77 -1.38 11.94 5.88
N ARG A 78 -2.57 11.97 5.29
CA ARG A 78 -3.87 11.73 5.93
C ARG A 78 -4.10 10.30 6.42
N TYR A 79 -3.34 9.34 5.90
CA TYR A 79 -3.55 7.91 6.12
C TYR A 79 -2.37 7.21 6.82
N GLY A 80 -1.45 7.99 7.42
CA GLY A 80 -0.21 7.49 8.04
C GLY A 80 1.07 7.96 7.35
N GLY A 81 0.95 8.69 6.25
CA GLY A 81 2.04 9.45 5.65
C GLY A 81 3.27 8.62 5.33
N ILE A 82 4.40 9.12 5.81
CA ILE A 82 5.72 8.59 5.48
C ILE A 82 5.92 7.15 5.98
N ASP A 83 5.26 6.73 7.06
CA ASP A 83 5.36 5.34 7.57
C ASP A 83 4.90 4.31 6.51
N LEU A 84 3.86 4.63 5.73
CA LEU A 84 3.41 3.77 4.64
C LEU A 84 4.48 3.61 3.56
N ILE A 85 5.11 4.73 3.21
CA ILE A 85 6.18 4.76 2.21
C ILE A 85 7.39 3.98 2.72
N VAL A 86 7.87 4.24 3.94
CA VAL A 86 9.05 3.54 4.48
C VAL A 86 8.81 2.03 4.59
N ARG A 87 7.59 1.59 4.96
CA ARG A 87 7.25 0.16 5.03
C ARG A 87 7.18 -0.52 3.67
N ARG A 88 6.69 0.20 2.65
CA ARG A 88 6.45 -0.33 1.31
C ARG A 88 6.61 0.78 0.27
N PRO A 89 7.85 1.14 -0.08
CA PRO A 89 8.06 2.31 -0.93
C PRO A 89 7.58 2.09 -2.38
N VAL A 90 7.30 0.83 -2.76
CA VAL A 90 6.59 0.45 -4.00
C VAL A 90 5.25 1.20 -4.16
N ILE A 91 4.65 1.69 -3.07
CA ILE A 91 3.42 2.49 -3.16
C ILE A 91 3.58 3.73 -4.05
N LEU A 92 4.79 4.31 -4.12
CA LEU A 92 5.05 5.49 -4.93
C LEU A 92 5.06 5.17 -6.45
N ASN A 93 5.14 3.89 -6.83
CA ASN A 93 5.05 3.48 -8.24
C ASN A 93 3.62 3.60 -8.80
N TYR A 94 2.63 3.67 -7.92
CA TYR A 94 1.27 3.85 -8.37
C TYR A 94 1.08 5.29 -8.87
N ASP A 95 0.30 5.40 -9.93
CA ASP A 95 -0.23 6.69 -10.34
C ASP A 95 -1.19 7.21 -9.25
N LEU A 96 -1.01 8.47 -8.87
CA LEU A 96 -1.75 9.06 -7.75
C LEU A 96 -3.24 9.14 -8.09
N ASP A 97 -3.57 9.71 -9.24
CA ASP A 97 -4.93 10.09 -9.62
C ASP A 97 -5.73 8.88 -10.15
N GLY A 98 -5.10 8.01 -10.93
CA GLY A 98 -5.72 6.85 -11.56
C GLY A 98 -5.65 5.56 -10.75
N GLN A 99 -4.77 5.47 -9.74
CA GLN A 99 -4.61 4.23 -8.96
C GLN A 99 -4.75 4.44 -7.45
N LEU A 100 -3.95 5.30 -6.82
CA LEU A 100 -3.97 5.44 -5.35
C LEU A 100 -5.28 6.04 -4.85
N ILE A 101 -5.68 7.20 -5.38
CA ILE A 101 -6.91 7.89 -4.95
C ILE A 101 -8.13 6.97 -5.10
N PRO A 102 -8.40 6.36 -6.28
CA PRO A 102 -9.58 5.52 -6.45
C PRO A 102 -9.58 4.29 -5.54
N ARG A 103 -8.41 3.66 -5.30
CA ARG A 103 -8.31 2.47 -4.44
C ARG A 103 -8.52 2.79 -2.97
N ILE A 104 -7.94 3.88 -2.48
CA ILE A 104 -8.13 4.31 -1.08
C ILE A 104 -9.56 4.81 -0.86
N LYS A 105 -10.18 5.46 -1.85
CA LYS A 105 -11.55 5.98 -1.75
C LYS A 105 -12.59 4.90 -1.45
N VAL A 106 -12.39 3.66 -1.90
CA VAL A 106 -13.25 2.53 -1.52
C VAL A 106 -13.25 2.31 -0.01
N LEU A 107 -12.06 2.34 0.62
CA LEU A 107 -11.90 2.16 2.07
C LEU A 107 -12.47 3.35 2.85
N VAL A 108 -12.23 4.58 2.37
CA VAL A 108 -12.76 5.81 2.99
C VAL A 108 -14.29 5.83 2.97
N LYS A 109 -14.91 5.36 1.88
CA LYS A 109 -16.38 5.24 1.81
C LYS A 109 -16.90 4.25 2.86
N LEU A 110 -16.25 3.08 2.96
CA LEU A 110 -16.62 2.06 3.95
C LEU A 110 -16.42 2.51 5.39
N SER A 111 -15.39 3.33 5.65
CA SER A 111 -15.10 3.86 6.98
C SER A 111 -16.01 5.01 7.39
N GLY A 112 -16.90 5.49 6.52
CA GLY A 112 -17.72 6.67 6.78
C GLY A 112 -16.90 7.97 6.79
N ALA A 113 -15.92 8.07 5.89
CA ALA A 113 -14.96 9.18 5.79
C ALA A 113 -13.95 9.29 6.95
N ASP A 114 -13.77 8.24 7.74
CA ASP A 114 -12.73 8.15 8.76
C ASP A 114 -11.37 7.82 8.09
N GLU A 115 -10.55 8.86 7.90
CA GLU A 115 -9.21 8.77 7.31
C GLU A 115 -8.22 8.03 8.24
N ASP A 116 -8.32 8.21 9.56
CA ASP A 116 -7.44 7.58 10.54
C ASP A 116 -7.65 6.05 10.59
N ALA A 117 -8.91 5.62 10.62
CA ALA A 117 -9.25 4.21 10.57
C ALA A 117 -8.89 3.59 9.22
N THR A 118 -9.03 4.35 8.12
CA THR A 118 -8.52 3.92 6.80
C THR A 118 -7.00 3.73 6.83
N GLY A 119 -6.27 4.67 7.43
CA GLY A 119 -4.84 4.56 7.64
C GLY A 119 -4.44 3.32 8.46
N ASN A 120 -5.23 2.92 9.44
CA ASN A 120 -5.02 1.67 10.18
C ASN A 120 -5.08 0.42 9.29
N VAL A 121 -6.04 0.36 8.35
CA VAL A 121 -6.12 -0.72 7.36
C VAL A 121 -4.85 -0.75 6.50
N LEU A 122 -4.43 0.40 5.99
CA LEU A 122 -3.25 0.52 5.12
C LEU A 122 -1.95 0.16 5.83
N ARG A 123 -1.76 0.59 7.08
CA ARG A 123 -0.59 0.22 7.89
C ARG A 123 -0.50 -1.28 8.16
N LYS A 124 -1.66 -1.94 8.31
CA LYS A 124 -1.75 -3.39 8.57
C LYS A 124 -1.56 -4.22 7.30
N PHE A 125 -2.08 -3.75 6.17
CA PHE A 125 -2.02 -4.49 4.90
C PHE A 125 -2.04 -3.56 3.69
N LEU A 126 -0.91 -2.91 3.41
CA LEU A 126 -0.80 -2.02 2.26
C LEU A 126 -0.99 -2.71 0.92
N ALA A 127 -0.76 -4.03 0.87
CA ALA A 127 -0.99 -4.85 -0.32
C ALA A 127 -2.45 -4.88 -0.79
N ILE A 128 -3.41 -4.40 0.01
CA ILE A 128 -4.77 -4.14 -0.46
C ILE A 128 -4.79 -3.20 -1.68
N LEU A 129 -3.83 -2.28 -1.76
CA LEU A 129 -3.68 -1.36 -2.87
C LEU A 129 -3.16 -2.03 -4.14
N ASN A 130 -2.76 -3.31 -4.12
CA ASN A 130 -2.39 -4.03 -5.34
C ASN A 130 -3.62 -4.47 -6.15
N TYR A 131 -4.77 -4.56 -5.48
CA TYR A 131 -6.02 -4.96 -6.11
C TYR A 131 -6.68 -3.77 -6.82
N THR A 132 -7.36 -4.06 -7.92
CA THR A 132 -8.14 -3.05 -8.63
C THR A 132 -9.36 -2.63 -7.80
N VAL A 133 -9.89 -1.42 -8.06
CA VAL A 133 -11.15 -0.95 -7.45
C VAL A 133 -12.25 -1.99 -7.61
N LYS A 134 -12.44 -2.49 -8.84
CA LYS A 134 -13.43 -3.54 -9.16
C LYS A 134 -13.27 -4.81 -8.31
N HIS A 135 -12.04 -5.22 -8.03
CA HIS A 135 -11.78 -6.41 -7.22
C HIS A 135 -12.17 -6.19 -5.74
N THR A 136 -11.76 -5.06 -5.17
CA THR A 136 -12.08 -4.71 -3.78
C THR A 136 -13.58 -4.48 -3.61
N GLU A 137 -14.21 -3.71 -4.49
CA GLU A 137 -15.67 -3.50 -4.50
C GLU A 137 -16.42 -4.83 -4.69
N GLY A 138 -15.89 -5.76 -5.48
CA GLY A 138 -16.46 -7.09 -5.60
C GLY A 138 -16.49 -7.88 -4.28
N HIS A 139 -15.55 -7.65 -3.37
CA HIS A 139 -15.58 -8.25 -2.02
C HIS A 139 -16.57 -7.54 -1.12
N VAL A 140 -16.61 -6.22 -1.19
CA VAL A 140 -17.59 -5.40 -0.46
C VAL A 140 -19.00 -5.83 -0.84
N GLU A 141 -19.29 -5.93 -2.14
CA GLU A 141 -20.60 -6.30 -2.64
C GLU A 141 -20.98 -7.74 -2.30
N PHE A 142 -19.99 -8.65 -2.31
CA PHE A 142 -20.20 -10.01 -1.81
C PHE A 142 -20.60 -10.01 -0.33
N LEU A 143 -19.87 -9.30 0.54
CA LEU A 143 -20.20 -9.24 1.96
C LEU A 143 -21.56 -8.56 2.20
N ARG A 144 -21.84 -7.49 1.47
CA ARG A 144 -23.11 -6.75 1.58
C ARG A 144 -24.29 -7.61 1.14
N SER A 145 -24.25 -8.15 -0.07
CA SER A 145 -25.43 -8.79 -0.69
C SER A 145 -25.57 -10.28 -0.33
N PHE A 146 -24.48 -10.99 -0.09
CA PHE A 146 -24.54 -12.42 0.25
C PHE A 146 -24.60 -12.67 1.77
N VAL A 147 -23.88 -11.87 2.55
CA VAL A 147 -23.84 -12.02 4.01
C VAL A 147 -24.87 -11.13 4.69
N GLY A 148 -25.18 -9.96 4.12
CA GLY A 148 -26.13 -9.00 4.68
C GLY A 148 -25.48 -7.91 5.53
N LEU A 149 -24.16 -7.73 5.43
CA LEU A 149 -23.42 -6.79 6.26
C LEU A 149 -23.54 -5.35 5.77
N THR A 150 -23.60 -4.42 6.71
CA THR A 150 -23.54 -2.97 6.47
C THR A 150 -22.10 -2.51 6.19
N ASP A 151 -21.94 -1.32 5.60
CA ASP A 151 -20.61 -0.75 5.30
C ASP A 151 -19.70 -0.67 6.56
N PRO A 152 -20.19 -0.23 7.75
CA PRO A 152 -19.40 -0.25 8.98
C PRO A 152 -18.95 -1.65 9.43
N GLU A 153 -19.79 -2.67 9.27
CA GLU A 153 -19.46 -4.06 9.63
C GLU A 153 -18.42 -4.65 8.66
N ILE A 154 -18.59 -4.38 7.36
CA ILE A 154 -17.59 -4.74 6.34
C ILE A 154 -16.26 -4.06 6.64
N PHE A 155 -16.30 -2.77 6.99
CA PHE A 155 -15.10 -2.03 7.34
C PHE A 155 -14.42 -2.60 8.59
N LYS A 156 -15.19 -3.04 9.60
CA LYS A 156 -14.67 -3.74 10.78
C LYS A 156 -13.90 -5.00 10.38
N ILE A 157 -14.42 -5.80 9.44
CA ILE A 157 -13.69 -6.96 8.89
C ILE A 157 -12.38 -6.51 8.24
N PHE A 158 -12.40 -5.47 7.42
CA PHE A 158 -11.18 -4.99 6.74
C PHE A 158 -10.15 -4.43 7.73
N ARG A 159 -10.59 -3.82 8.83
CA ARG A 159 -9.72 -3.34 9.91
C ARG A 159 -9.07 -4.49 10.68
N VAL A 160 -9.83 -5.56 10.95
CA VAL A 160 -9.36 -6.71 11.73
C VAL A 160 -8.56 -7.70 10.87
N PHE A 161 -9.00 -7.96 9.64
CA PHE A 161 -8.42 -8.95 8.73
C PHE A 161 -8.45 -8.46 7.27
N PRO A 162 -7.65 -7.45 6.92
CA PRO A 162 -7.67 -6.84 5.58
C PRO A 162 -7.29 -7.80 4.44
N SER A 163 -6.54 -8.86 4.72
CA SER A 163 -6.19 -9.90 3.73
C SER A 163 -7.39 -10.75 3.29
N VAL A 164 -8.59 -10.54 3.86
CA VAL A 164 -9.83 -11.15 3.36
C VAL A 164 -10.04 -10.86 1.87
N VAL A 165 -9.62 -9.69 1.38
CA VAL A 165 -9.71 -9.27 -0.02
C VAL A 165 -8.87 -10.15 -0.97
N SER A 166 -7.91 -10.90 -0.44
CA SER A 166 -7.08 -11.85 -1.19
C SER A 166 -7.74 -13.23 -1.30
N ALA A 167 -8.75 -13.53 -0.50
CA ALA A 167 -9.44 -14.81 -0.53
C ALA A 167 -10.40 -14.89 -1.71
N SER A 168 -10.54 -16.07 -2.32
CA SER A 168 -11.54 -16.26 -3.37
C SER A 168 -12.95 -16.19 -2.76
N ARG A 169 -13.76 -15.23 -3.22
CA ARG A 169 -15.19 -15.11 -2.86
C ARG A 169 -15.91 -16.44 -3.04
N GLU A 170 -15.80 -17.05 -4.23
CA GLU A 170 -16.53 -18.28 -4.56
C GLU A 170 -15.92 -19.55 -3.97
N ARG A 171 -14.59 -19.71 -4.02
CA ARG A 171 -13.96 -20.99 -3.61
C ARG A 171 -13.61 -21.06 -2.13
N LYS A 172 -13.51 -19.93 -1.43
CA LYS A 172 -13.10 -19.89 -0.03
C LYS A 172 -14.14 -19.26 0.88
N LEU A 173 -14.64 -18.07 0.55
CA LEU A 173 -15.51 -17.33 1.46
C LEU A 173 -16.94 -17.91 1.47
N ARG A 174 -17.56 -18.06 0.29
CA ARG A 174 -18.95 -18.52 0.14
C ARG A 174 -19.19 -19.89 0.83
N PRO A 175 -18.48 -20.98 0.50
CA PRO A 175 -18.70 -22.27 1.16
C PRO A 175 -18.53 -22.24 2.68
N ARG A 176 -17.61 -21.41 3.20
CA ARG A 176 -17.39 -21.28 4.65
C ARG A 176 -18.52 -20.53 5.33
N ILE A 177 -18.98 -19.44 4.73
CA ILE A 177 -20.10 -18.65 5.26
C ILE A 177 -21.40 -19.47 5.20
N GLU A 178 -21.64 -20.21 4.11
CA GLU A 178 -22.79 -21.12 4.00
C GLU A 178 -22.76 -22.20 5.07
N PHE A 179 -21.59 -22.80 5.33
CA PHE A 179 -21.42 -23.76 6.41
C PHE A 179 -21.72 -23.14 7.79
N LEU A 180 -21.24 -21.92 8.07
CA LEU A 180 -21.55 -21.23 9.33
C LEU A 180 -23.06 -20.97 9.48
N LYS A 181 -23.73 -20.52 8.42
CA LYS A 181 -25.20 -20.36 8.42
C LYS A 181 -25.93 -21.69 8.65
N GLN A 182 -25.44 -22.79 8.08
CA GLN A 182 -25.99 -24.14 8.35
C GLN A 182 -25.79 -24.59 9.80
N CYS A 183 -24.75 -24.10 10.47
CA CYS A 183 -24.54 -24.30 11.91
C CYS A 183 -25.45 -23.42 12.79
N GLY A 184 -26.30 -22.58 12.20
CA GLY A 184 -27.22 -21.68 12.91
C GLY A 184 -26.61 -20.36 13.34
N LEU A 185 -25.45 -19.97 12.79
CA LEU A 185 -24.87 -18.64 13.00
C LEU A 185 -25.59 -17.62 12.11
N GLU A 186 -25.97 -16.50 12.71
CA GLU A 186 -26.59 -15.37 12.00
C GLU A 186 -25.53 -14.38 11.51
N THR A 187 -25.97 -13.39 10.73
CA THR A 187 -25.07 -12.35 10.18
C THR A 187 -24.25 -11.64 11.25
N ASP A 188 -24.81 -11.39 12.43
CA ASP A 188 -24.13 -10.72 13.55
C ASP A 188 -23.00 -11.59 14.17
N ASP A 189 -23.04 -12.90 13.96
CA ASP A 189 -22.04 -13.86 14.45
C ASP A 189 -20.87 -14.09 13.47
N ILE A 190 -21.02 -13.65 12.20
CA ILE A 190 -20.09 -13.90 11.07
C ILE A 190 -19.19 -12.69 10.83
#